data_AF-A0A068SYA0-F1
#
_entry.id   AF-A0A068SYA0-F1
#
_cell.length_a   1.000
_cell.length_b   1.000
_cell.length_c   1.000
_cell.angle_alpha   90.00
_cell.angle_beta   90.00
_cell.angle_gamma   90.00
#
_symmetry.space_group_name_H-M   'P 1'
#
loop_
_entity.id
_entity.type
_entity.pdbx_description
1 polymer ?
#
loop_
_entity_poly.entity_id
_entity_poly.type
_entity_poly.pdbx_seq_one_letter_code
_entity_poly.pdbx_strand_id
1 'polypeptide(L)'
;MSSSRPASSSTILHHSLRHLRAFLAVVDTGSVTKAAELCFVSQPAVTQALSKIEKTAGLPLFSRTPQRIFANGAGEILALRIKRAFAYLDPALSELSPRLRVTATTAQLKSLIAVRETENFTLAAARLGLSQPAVYRAVSQLEEEAARSLFERTSYGIVATRAAHALAQAARLAFIELEQADADLAELTAAEIGQIVIGATPLAKSYVLPKAIAGFRKIRPNLPIQIQEGPYPDLLGALRRGEVDFMLGALRVPAPIGDVEQKVLFHDTVVMVSGQAHPLAGREELTVEELAAFPWVVNQSGTPMRRYFDSVFTGSPSGPPKSIVETGSLILMRELLDSSDHLGCTSRLQAEAEIARGLMRALPFDLSHTSRPIGVTTRRDWLPTAAQQAFLELLPTWSERPADRSL
;
A
#
# COMPACT_ATOMS: atom_id res chain seq x y z
N MET A 1 4.40 24.84 11.30
CA MET A 1 3.48 24.59 12.43
C MET A 1 3.58 23.11 12.75
N SER A 2 4.04 22.80 13.96
CA SER A 2 4.37 21.46 14.44
C SER A 2 3.11 20.59 14.45
N SER A 3 3.07 19.54 13.62
CA SER A 3 2.07 18.49 13.75
C SER A 3 2.43 17.69 14.99
N SER A 4 1.75 17.99 16.09
CA SER A 4 1.77 17.19 17.30
C SER A 4 1.33 15.78 16.94
N ARG A 5 2.29 14.86 16.81
CA ARG A 5 2.03 13.41 16.94
C ARG A 5 1.18 13.23 18.21
N PRO A 6 0.04 12.53 18.16
CA PRO A 6 -0.65 12.19 19.39
C PRO A 6 0.33 11.42 20.28
N ALA A 7 0.24 11.68 21.59
CA ALA A 7 1.01 11.01 22.63
C ALA A 7 1.09 9.51 22.35
N SER A 8 2.24 8.89 22.63
CA SER A 8 2.50 7.47 22.43
C SER A 8 1.37 6.60 23.03
N SER A 9 0.34 6.31 22.24
CA SER A 9 -0.65 5.30 22.57
C SER A 9 0.10 3.98 22.60
N SER A 10 0.06 3.27 23.72
CA SER A 10 0.58 1.91 23.79
C SER A 10 -0.08 1.11 22.66
N THR A 11 0.71 0.52 21.76
CA THR A 11 0.23 -0.30 20.64
C THR A 11 0.65 -1.75 20.81
N ILE A 12 -0.06 -2.68 20.19
CA ILE A 12 0.29 -4.11 20.17
C ILE A 12 1.72 -4.30 19.63
N LEU A 13 2.12 -3.54 18.62
CA LEU A 13 3.46 -3.54 18.04
C LEU A 13 4.60 -3.30 19.06
N HIS A 14 4.34 -2.58 20.16
CA HIS A 14 5.36 -2.27 21.17
C HIS A 14 5.64 -3.41 22.16
N HIS A 15 4.88 -4.51 22.10
CA HIS A 15 5.16 -5.69 22.92
C HIS A 15 6.37 -6.47 22.39
N SER A 16 7.05 -7.17 23.31
CA SER A 16 8.15 -8.05 22.92
C SER A 16 7.59 -9.24 22.15
N LEU A 17 8.35 -9.75 21.17
CA LEU A 17 7.97 -10.96 20.44
C LEU A 17 7.73 -12.15 21.38
N ARG A 18 8.46 -12.22 22.51
CA ARG A 18 8.25 -13.24 23.55
C ARG A 18 6.89 -13.13 24.22
N HIS A 19 6.42 -11.90 24.52
CA HIS A 19 5.07 -11.71 25.09
C HIS A 19 3.99 -12.16 24.10
N LEU A 20 4.15 -11.82 22.82
CA LEU A 20 3.20 -12.21 21.77
C LEU A 20 3.19 -13.74 21.57
N ARG A 21 4.34 -14.42 21.67
CA ARG A 21 4.42 -15.88 21.67
C ARG A 21 3.76 -16.49 22.90
N ALA A 22 3.98 -15.94 24.09
CA ALA A 22 3.32 -16.40 25.30
C ALA A 22 1.80 -16.25 25.23
N PHE A 23 1.32 -15.14 24.64
CA PHE A 23 -0.09 -14.95 24.33
C PHE A 23 -0.63 -16.07 23.43
N LEU A 24 0.00 -16.34 22.28
CA LEU A 24 -0.42 -17.43 21.39
C LEU A 24 -0.36 -18.80 22.07
N ALA A 25 0.67 -19.07 22.87
CA ALA A 25 0.78 -20.34 23.59
C ALA A 25 -0.39 -20.54 24.57
N VAL A 26 -0.89 -19.48 25.21
CA VAL A 26 -2.09 -19.56 26.06
C VAL A 26 -3.34 -19.78 25.23
N VAL A 27 -3.48 -19.10 24.09
CA VAL A 27 -4.60 -19.30 23.14
C VAL A 27 -4.66 -20.77 22.68
N ASP A 28 -3.51 -21.35 22.30
CA ASP A 28 -3.46 -22.69 21.73
C ASP A 28 -3.59 -23.80 22.79
N THR A 29 -3.10 -23.59 24.02
CA THR A 29 -3.13 -24.62 25.09
C THR A 29 -4.30 -24.52 26.04
N GLY A 30 -4.94 -23.34 26.14
CA GLY A 30 -5.93 -23.03 27.16
C GLY A 30 -5.41 -23.10 28.61
N SER A 31 -4.09 -22.99 28.80
CA SER A 31 -3.43 -23.12 30.12
C SER A 31 -2.20 -22.22 30.23
N VAL A 32 -2.17 -21.36 31.25
CA VAL A 32 -1.01 -20.51 31.55
C VAL A 32 0.22 -21.34 31.93
N THR A 33 0.03 -22.45 32.67
CA THR A 33 1.12 -23.35 33.08
C THR A 33 1.75 -24.04 31.87
N LYS A 34 0.95 -24.66 30.99
CA LYS A 34 1.48 -25.30 29.77
C LYS A 34 2.13 -24.28 28.82
N ALA A 35 1.55 -23.08 28.71
CA ALA A 35 2.15 -22.02 27.91
C ALA A 35 3.52 -21.57 28.45
N ALA A 36 3.68 -21.51 29.78
CA ALA A 36 4.94 -21.17 30.43
C ALA A 36 6.02 -22.22 30.15
N GLU A 37 5.66 -23.51 30.23
CA GLU A 37 6.53 -24.63 29.87
C GLU A 37 6.96 -24.56 28.40
N LEU A 38 6.02 -24.36 27.47
CA LEU A 38 6.30 -24.25 26.03
C LEU A 38 7.18 -23.04 25.68
N CYS A 39 7.03 -21.94 26.41
CA CYS A 39 7.80 -20.72 26.19
C CYS A 39 9.10 -20.67 27.01
N PHE A 40 9.40 -21.69 27.82
CA PHE A 40 10.55 -21.75 28.73
C PHE A 40 10.65 -20.52 29.66
N VAL A 41 9.52 -20.10 30.23
CA VAL A 41 9.42 -18.99 31.19
C VAL A 41 8.62 -19.40 32.42
N SER A 42 8.59 -18.56 33.45
CA SER A 42 7.76 -18.82 34.63
C SER A 42 6.29 -18.48 34.38
N GLN A 43 5.38 -19.17 35.09
CA GLN A 43 3.94 -18.88 35.03
C GLN A 43 3.59 -17.41 35.38
N PRO A 44 4.22 -16.77 36.39
CA PRO A 44 4.05 -15.34 36.64
C PRO A 44 4.46 -14.46 35.45
N ALA A 45 5.52 -14.83 34.71
CA ALA A 45 5.96 -14.06 33.53
C ALA A 45 4.94 -14.12 32.39
N VAL A 46 4.33 -15.28 32.12
CA VAL A 46 3.21 -15.40 31.16
C VAL A 46 2.04 -14.55 31.61
N THR A 47 1.64 -14.65 32.88
CA THR A 47 0.52 -13.88 33.43
C THR A 47 0.74 -12.37 33.30
N GLN A 48 1.97 -11.90 33.58
CA GLN A 48 2.34 -10.49 33.42
C GLN A 48 2.32 -10.06 31.94
N ALA A 49 2.79 -10.91 31.03
CA ALA A 49 2.74 -10.64 29.59
C ALA A 49 1.30 -10.47 29.11
N LEU A 50 0.40 -11.39 29.48
CA LEU A 50 -1.03 -11.29 29.14
C LEU A 50 -1.65 -10.00 29.68
N SER A 51 -1.42 -9.70 30.96
CA SER A 51 -1.96 -8.49 31.60
C SER A 51 -1.46 -7.20 30.92
N LYS A 52 -0.21 -7.17 30.47
CA LYS A 52 0.34 -6.03 29.74
C LYS A 52 -0.32 -5.85 28.37
N ILE A 53 -0.58 -6.95 27.68
CA ILE A 53 -1.26 -6.96 26.37
C ILE A 53 -2.72 -6.51 26.55
N GLU A 54 -3.46 -7.08 27.50
CA GLU A 54 -4.86 -6.66 27.81
C GLU A 54 -4.94 -5.18 28.19
N LYS A 55 -3.99 -4.68 28.99
CA LYS A 55 -3.92 -3.25 29.33
C LYS A 55 -3.69 -2.37 28.10
N THR A 56 -2.91 -2.87 27.12
CA THR A 56 -2.66 -2.14 25.87
C THR A 56 -3.87 -2.16 24.96
N ALA A 57 -4.54 -3.32 24.86
CA ALA A 57 -5.78 -3.48 24.10
C ALA A 57 -6.96 -2.70 24.70
N GLY A 58 -6.91 -2.38 26.01
CA GLY A 58 -7.97 -1.65 26.71
C GLY A 58 -9.20 -2.50 27.04
N LEU A 59 -9.13 -3.82 26.85
CA LEU A 59 -10.23 -4.76 26.99
C LEU A 59 -9.71 -6.17 27.37
N PRO A 60 -10.52 -7.00 28.05
CA PRO A 60 -10.13 -8.36 28.37
C PRO A 60 -10.01 -9.19 27.08
N LEU A 61 -8.96 -9.99 26.97
CA LEU A 61 -8.70 -10.85 25.80
C LEU A 61 -8.98 -12.32 26.11
N PHE A 62 -9.09 -12.67 27.40
CA PHE A 62 -9.39 -14.01 27.85
C PHE A 62 -10.58 -14.05 28.79
N SER A 63 -11.36 -15.12 28.66
CA SER A 63 -12.37 -15.53 29.62
C SER A 63 -11.82 -16.66 30.49
N ARG A 64 -12.16 -16.66 31.78
CA ARG A 64 -11.70 -17.67 32.75
C ARG A 64 -12.88 -18.46 33.30
N THR A 65 -12.74 -19.78 33.30
CA THR A 65 -13.55 -20.71 34.10
C THR A 65 -12.67 -21.33 35.20
N PRO A 66 -13.24 -22.01 36.21
CA PRO A 66 -12.44 -22.63 37.26
C PRO A 66 -11.39 -23.63 36.76
N GLN A 67 -11.57 -24.21 35.56
CA GLN A 67 -10.66 -25.21 35.00
C GLN A 67 -9.88 -24.74 33.76
N ARG A 68 -10.27 -23.66 33.06
CA ARG A 68 -9.64 -23.26 31.79
C ARG A 68 -9.60 -21.75 31.58
N ILE A 69 -8.62 -21.31 30.81
CA ILE A 69 -8.58 -19.98 30.19
C ILE A 69 -8.78 -20.15 28.69
N PHE A 70 -9.59 -19.30 28.07
CA PHE A 70 -9.81 -19.33 26.62
C PHE A 70 -9.86 -17.90 26.08
N ALA A 71 -9.38 -17.71 24.85
CA ALA A 71 -9.50 -16.42 24.16
C ALA A 71 -10.98 -16.10 23.97
N ASN A 72 -11.40 -14.88 24.29
CA ASN A 72 -12.71 -14.39 23.86
C ASN A 72 -12.59 -13.84 22.41
N GLY A 73 -13.68 -13.31 21.84
CA GLY A 73 -13.66 -12.81 20.46
C GLY A 73 -12.56 -11.78 20.18
N ALA A 74 -12.24 -10.91 21.14
CA ALA A 74 -11.15 -9.95 21.00
C ALA A 74 -9.77 -10.63 21.06
N GLY A 75 -9.61 -11.61 21.96
CA GLY A 75 -8.43 -12.46 22.01
C GLY A 75 -8.20 -13.24 20.71
N GLU A 76 -9.28 -13.73 20.08
CA GLU A 76 -9.22 -14.44 18.79
C GLU A 76 -8.80 -13.52 17.63
N ILE A 77 -9.34 -12.30 17.56
CA ILE A 77 -8.92 -11.26 16.60
C ILE A 77 -7.42 -10.98 16.73
N LEU A 78 -6.96 -10.72 17.95
CA LEU A 78 -5.54 -10.46 18.19
C LEU A 78 -4.68 -11.69 17.87
N ALA A 79 -5.12 -12.90 18.23
CA ALA A 79 -4.41 -14.13 17.93
C ALA A 79 -4.24 -14.34 16.42
N LEU A 80 -5.27 -14.05 15.61
CA LEU A 80 -5.19 -14.13 14.15
C LEU A 80 -4.08 -13.22 13.61
N ARG A 81 -4.05 -11.95 14.04
CA ARG A 81 -3.03 -10.98 13.59
C ARG A 81 -1.62 -11.36 14.04
N ILE A 82 -1.44 -11.80 15.28
CA ILE A 82 -0.13 -12.26 15.77
C ILE A 82 0.32 -13.52 15.00
N LYS A 83 -0.58 -14.47 14.72
CA LYS A 83 -0.27 -15.67 13.92
C LYS A 83 0.19 -15.28 12.51
N ARG A 84 -0.49 -14.34 11.86
CA ARG A 84 -0.10 -13.80 10.54
C ARG A 84 1.24 -13.07 10.59
N ALA A 85 1.48 -12.25 11.62
CA ALA A 85 2.76 -11.58 11.82
C ALA A 85 3.92 -12.59 11.89
N PHE A 86 3.76 -13.66 12.68
CA PHE A 86 4.77 -14.72 12.77
C PHE A 86 4.84 -15.60 11.50
N ALA A 87 3.78 -15.73 10.72
CA ALA A 87 3.82 -16.43 9.44
C ALA A 87 4.75 -15.72 8.43
N TYR A 88 4.85 -14.39 8.47
CA TYR A 88 5.87 -13.65 7.71
C TYR A 88 7.25 -13.76 8.33
N LEU A 89 7.35 -13.55 9.65
CA LEU A 89 8.64 -13.37 10.33
C LEU A 89 9.41 -14.69 10.57
N ASP A 90 8.73 -15.75 10.99
CA ASP A 90 9.38 -16.99 11.45
C ASP A 90 10.12 -17.77 10.35
N PRO A 91 9.63 -17.85 9.10
CA PRO A 91 10.39 -18.44 8.01
C PRO A 91 11.70 -17.69 7.74
N ALA A 92 11.65 -16.35 7.69
CA ALA A 92 12.82 -15.52 7.41
C ALA A 92 13.86 -15.58 8.54
N LEU A 93 13.43 -15.64 9.80
CA LEU A 93 14.32 -15.86 10.94
C LEU A 93 14.94 -17.27 10.88
N SER A 94 14.14 -18.31 10.61
CA SER A 94 14.62 -19.70 10.53
C SER A 94 15.66 -19.92 9.44
N GLU A 95 15.50 -19.26 8.29
CA GLU A 95 16.43 -19.35 7.17
C GLU A 95 17.83 -18.80 7.54
N LEU A 96 17.88 -17.82 8.44
CA LEU A 96 19.14 -17.30 8.98
C LEU A 96 19.69 -18.18 10.10
N SER A 97 18.86 -18.44 11.12
CA SER A 97 19.19 -19.29 12.25
C SER A 97 17.90 -19.67 13.00
N PRO A 98 17.61 -20.97 13.22
CA PRO A 98 16.41 -21.39 13.95
C PRO A 98 16.24 -20.76 15.33
N ARG A 99 17.36 -20.40 16.00
CA ARG A 99 17.35 -19.76 17.32
C ARG A 99 16.76 -18.35 17.29
N LEU A 100 16.93 -17.63 16.18
CA LEU A 100 16.45 -16.25 16.01
C LEU A 100 14.94 -16.13 16.20
N ARG A 101 14.15 -17.19 15.98
CA ARG A 101 12.70 -17.18 16.28
C ARG A 101 12.40 -16.84 17.74
N VAL A 102 13.29 -17.18 18.67
CA VAL A 102 13.10 -17.00 20.11
C VAL A 102 13.91 -15.83 20.65
N THR A 103 15.08 -15.57 20.06
CA THR A 103 16.04 -14.58 20.56
C THR A 103 15.87 -13.21 19.94
N ALA A 104 15.44 -13.12 18.67
CA ALA A 104 15.30 -11.84 17.98
C ALA A 104 14.31 -10.91 18.71
N THR A 105 14.65 -9.62 18.71
CA THR A 105 13.86 -8.59 19.39
C THR A 105 13.31 -7.56 18.42
N THR A 106 12.21 -6.92 18.81
CA THR A 106 11.60 -5.83 18.03
C THR A 106 12.61 -4.69 17.74
N ALA A 107 13.49 -4.37 18.70
CA ALA A 107 14.50 -3.32 18.53
C ALA A 107 15.56 -3.69 17.46
N GLN A 108 16.01 -4.94 17.45
CA GLN A 108 16.94 -5.45 16.45
C GLN A 108 16.32 -5.45 15.05
N LEU A 109 15.07 -5.92 14.92
CA LEU A 109 14.35 -5.92 13.64
C LEU A 109 14.06 -4.50 13.13
N LYS A 110 13.71 -3.56 14.01
CA LYS A 110 13.56 -2.13 13.65
C LYS A 110 14.89 -1.51 13.21
N SER A 111 15.99 -1.86 13.87
CA SER A 111 17.33 -1.43 13.48
C SER A 111 17.73 -1.96 12.11
N LEU A 112 17.50 -3.25 11.85
CA LEU A 112 17.73 -3.88 10.54
C LEU A 112 16.96 -3.16 9.42
N ILE A 113 15.66 -2.90 9.63
CA ILE A 113 14.81 -2.16 8.69
C ILE A 113 15.39 -0.78 8.40
N ALA A 114 15.73 -0.01 9.44
CA ALA A 114 16.22 1.35 9.29
C ALA A 114 17.58 1.40 8.57
N VAL A 115 18.51 0.50 8.90
CA VAL A 115 19.83 0.42 8.25
C VAL A 115 19.68 -0.02 6.79
N ARG A 116 18.80 -0.98 6.48
CA ARG A 116 18.52 -1.38 5.09
C ARG A 116 17.90 -0.28 4.25
N GLU A 117 17.14 0.64 4.83
CA GLU A 117 16.48 1.73 4.09
C GLU A 117 17.40 2.93 3.88
N THR A 118 18.31 3.18 4.82
CA THR A 118 19.20 4.34 4.78
C THR A 118 20.58 4.02 4.24
N GLU A 119 20.94 2.73 4.19
CA GLU A 119 22.29 2.25 3.86
C GLU A 119 23.39 2.97 4.67
N ASN A 120 23.03 3.41 5.89
CA ASN A 120 23.88 4.23 6.74
C ASN A 120 23.44 4.14 8.21
N PHE A 121 24.31 3.65 9.10
CA PHE A 121 24.01 3.50 10.53
C PHE A 121 23.69 4.82 11.24
N THR A 122 24.33 5.93 10.85
CA THR A 122 24.09 7.24 11.45
C THR A 122 22.71 7.77 11.08
N LEU A 123 22.33 7.66 9.80
CA LEU A 123 20.99 8.06 9.35
C LEU A 123 19.90 7.15 9.93
N ALA A 124 20.16 5.84 10.03
CA ALA A 124 19.26 4.90 10.69
C ALA A 124 19.03 5.26 12.15
N ALA A 125 20.09 5.60 12.89
CA ALA A 125 20.01 6.00 14.29
C ALA A 125 19.24 7.30 14.47
N ALA A 126 19.50 8.31 13.64
CA ALA A 126 18.74 9.56 13.62
C ALA A 126 17.24 9.30 13.37
N ARG A 127 16.90 8.45 12.39
CA ARG A 127 15.51 8.09 12.07
C ARG A 127 14.80 7.35 13.20
N LEU A 128 15.53 6.51 13.94
CA LEU A 128 14.99 5.76 15.08
C LEU A 128 14.99 6.57 16.39
N GLY A 129 15.62 7.75 16.42
CA GLY A 129 15.82 8.52 17.66
C GLY A 129 16.74 7.81 18.66
N LEU A 130 17.70 7.02 18.17
CA LEU A 130 18.66 6.25 18.96
C LEU A 130 20.10 6.73 18.71
N SER A 131 21.04 6.29 19.54
CA SER A 131 22.46 6.50 19.26
C SER A 131 22.97 5.52 18.19
N GLN A 132 23.93 5.95 17.36
CA GLN A 132 24.54 5.08 16.35
C GLN A 132 25.11 3.78 16.94
N PRO A 133 25.83 3.77 18.09
CA PRO A 133 26.30 2.53 18.70
C PRO A 133 25.18 1.56 19.12
N ALA A 134 24.00 2.07 19.49
CA ALA A 134 22.85 1.23 19.85
C ALA A 134 22.29 0.50 18.63
N VAL A 135 22.13 1.20 17.49
CA VAL A 135 21.68 0.61 16.22
C VAL A 135 22.70 -0.40 15.71
N TYR A 136 23.99 -0.04 15.71
CA TYR A 136 25.06 -0.95 15.32
C TYR A 136 25.05 -2.23 16.15
N ARG A 137 25.01 -2.12 17.49
CA ARG A 137 24.96 -3.28 18.39
C ARG A 137 23.75 -4.17 18.12
N ALA A 138 22.58 -3.58 17.89
CA ALA A 138 21.37 -4.34 17.62
C ALA A 138 21.47 -5.16 16.32
N VAL A 139 22.07 -4.60 15.26
CA VAL A 139 22.32 -5.33 14.02
C VAL A 139 23.42 -6.38 14.20
N SER A 140 24.54 -6.04 14.84
CA SER A 140 25.64 -7.00 15.06
C SER A 140 25.21 -8.21 15.90
N GLN A 141 24.34 -8.03 16.89
CA GLN A 141 23.78 -9.18 17.64
C GLN A 141 22.94 -10.12 16.78
N LEU A 142 22.19 -9.60 15.79
CA LEU A 142 21.50 -10.45 14.82
C LEU A 142 22.50 -11.21 13.94
N GLU A 143 23.56 -10.55 13.49
CA GLU A 143 24.61 -11.16 12.67
C GLU A 143 25.38 -12.26 13.45
N GLU A 144 25.71 -12.00 14.72
CA GLU A 144 26.36 -12.94 15.63
C GLU A 144 25.49 -14.18 15.86
N GLU A 145 24.19 -14.01 16.18
CA GLU A 145 23.26 -15.13 16.37
C GLU A 145 22.96 -15.90 15.07
N ALA A 146 23.01 -15.21 13.92
CA ALA A 146 22.89 -15.82 12.60
C ALA A 146 24.19 -16.50 12.13
N ALA A 147 25.34 -16.18 12.75
CA ALA A 147 26.68 -16.47 12.23
C ALA A 147 26.85 -16.05 10.76
N ARG A 148 26.21 -14.95 10.34
CA ARG A 148 26.16 -14.46 8.96
C ARG A 148 26.11 -12.94 8.91
N SER A 149 26.86 -12.35 7.98
CA SER A 149 26.77 -10.91 7.71
C SER A 149 25.44 -10.58 7.02
N LEU A 150 24.74 -9.60 7.57
CA LEU A 150 23.53 -8.99 7.00
C LEU A 150 23.88 -7.76 6.16
N PHE A 151 25.04 -7.16 6.41
CA PHE A 151 25.53 -6.02 5.63
C PHE A 151 26.97 -6.22 5.17
N GLU A 152 27.27 -5.73 3.97
CA GLU A 152 28.60 -5.75 3.38
C GLU A 152 29.13 -4.33 3.23
N ARG A 153 30.42 -4.13 3.51
CA ARG A 153 31.09 -2.84 3.27
C ARG A 153 31.59 -2.79 1.83
N THR A 154 31.22 -1.73 1.14
CA THR A 154 31.65 -1.42 -0.22
C THR A 154 32.41 -0.09 -0.24
N SER A 155 33.00 0.25 -1.39
CA SER A 155 33.68 1.54 -1.59
C SER A 155 32.75 2.76 -1.44
N TYR A 156 31.44 2.58 -1.55
CA TYR A 156 30.44 3.66 -1.51
C TYR A 156 29.56 3.65 -0.25
N GLY A 157 29.74 2.68 0.66
CA GLY A 157 28.93 2.58 1.87
C GLY A 157 28.66 1.14 2.29
N ILE A 158 27.59 0.93 3.05
CA ILE A 158 27.12 -0.41 3.43
C ILE A 158 25.96 -0.82 2.54
N VAL A 159 25.93 -2.08 2.13
CA VAL A 159 24.83 -2.63 1.31
C VAL A 159 24.25 -3.84 2.03
N ALA A 160 22.92 -3.96 2.01
CA ALA A 160 22.23 -5.09 2.61
C ALA A 160 22.40 -6.35 1.76
N THR A 161 22.70 -7.49 2.41
CA THR A 161 22.72 -8.78 1.71
C THR A 161 21.30 -9.23 1.34
N ARG A 162 21.17 -10.21 0.44
CA ARG A 162 19.86 -10.82 0.11
C ARG A 162 19.12 -11.30 1.37
N ALA A 163 19.85 -11.86 2.32
CA ALA A 163 19.34 -12.30 3.62
C ALA A 163 18.75 -11.13 4.44
N ALA A 164 19.47 -10.01 4.52
CA ALA A 164 18.98 -8.81 5.19
C ALA A 164 17.77 -8.20 4.50
N HIS A 165 17.74 -8.20 3.16
CA HIS A 165 16.57 -7.76 2.39
C HIS A 165 15.33 -8.60 2.72
N ALA A 166 15.46 -9.94 2.73
CA ALA A 166 14.36 -10.85 3.03
C ALA A 166 13.85 -10.67 4.47
N LEU A 167 14.76 -10.64 5.46
CA LEU A 167 14.36 -10.47 6.86
C LEU A 167 13.75 -9.09 7.14
N ALA A 168 14.33 -8.01 6.60
CA ALA A 168 13.77 -6.66 6.76
C ALA A 168 12.36 -6.56 6.16
N GLN A 169 12.14 -7.22 5.03
CA GLN A 169 10.83 -7.28 4.37
C GLN A 169 9.81 -8.07 5.19
N ALA A 170 10.18 -9.25 5.67
CA ALA A 170 9.35 -10.07 6.55
C ALA A 170 8.99 -9.34 7.85
N ALA A 171 9.97 -8.67 8.48
CA ALA A 171 9.76 -7.91 9.69
C ALA A 171 8.82 -6.71 9.49
N ARG A 172 8.91 -5.99 8.36
CA ARG A 172 7.96 -4.92 8.01
C ARG A 172 6.53 -5.44 7.93
N LEU A 173 6.31 -6.51 7.17
CA LEU A 173 4.98 -7.10 7.02
C LEU A 173 4.43 -7.61 8.36
N ALA A 174 5.28 -8.22 9.19
CA ALA A 174 4.90 -8.65 10.52
C ALA A 174 4.48 -7.49 11.42
N PHE A 175 5.21 -6.36 11.37
CA PHE A 175 4.86 -5.18 12.14
C PHE A 175 3.55 -4.54 11.68
N ILE A 176 3.26 -4.56 10.38
CA ILE A 176 2.00 -4.05 9.84
C ILE A 176 0.82 -4.91 10.32
N GLU A 177 0.96 -6.24 10.38
CA GLU A 177 -0.10 -7.09 10.97
C GLU A 177 -0.37 -6.74 12.44
N LEU A 178 0.67 -6.37 13.20
CA LEU A 178 0.52 -5.94 14.60
C LEU A 178 -0.11 -4.54 14.71
N GLU A 179 0.20 -3.62 13.79
CA GLU A 179 -0.47 -2.31 13.71
C GLU A 179 -1.94 -2.45 13.30
N GLN A 180 -2.25 -3.36 12.38
CA GLN A 180 -3.63 -3.66 11.98
C GLN A 180 -4.43 -4.33 13.11
N ALA A 181 -3.76 -5.06 14.02
CA ALA A 181 -4.40 -5.60 15.21
C ALA A 181 -4.96 -4.51 16.13
N ASP A 182 -4.27 -3.37 16.26
CA ASP A 182 -4.78 -2.23 17.03
C ASP A 182 -6.07 -1.68 16.42
N ALA A 183 -6.13 -1.58 15.08
CA ALA A 183 -7.33 -1.13 14.36
C ALA A 183 -8.50 -2.12 14.49
N ASP A 184 -8.26 -3.43 14.38
CA ASP A 184 -9.30 -4.44 14.52
C ASP A 184 -9.85 -4.54 15.95
N LEU A 185 -9.00 -4.36 16.97
CA LEU A 185 -9.44 -4.31 18.37
C LEU A 185 -10.24 -3.05 18.67
N ALA A 186 -9.84 -1.90 18.11
CA ALA A 186 -10.55 -0.63 18.27
C ALA A 186 -12.00 -0.70 17.76
N GLU A 187 -12.24 -1.48 16.71
CA GLU A 187 -13.57 -1.70 16.14
C GLU A 187 -14.58 -2.21 17.18
N LEU A 188 -14.16 -3.10 18.08
CA LEU A 188 -15.02 -3.65 19.14
C LEU A 188 -15.51 -2.60 20.14
N THR A 189 -14.82 -1.46 20.20
CA THR A 189 -15.16 -0.32 21.05
C THR A 189 -15.72 0.86 20.24
N ALA A 190 -16.03 0.64 18.95
CA ALA A 190 -16.43 1.67 17.99
C ALA A 190 -15.44 2.85 17.89
N ALA A 191 -14.17 2.61 18.24
CA ALA A 191 -13.11 3.61 18.15
C ALA A 191 -12.47 3.56 16.75
N GLU A 192 -12.10 4.72 16.22
CA GLU A 192 -11.41 4.84 14.93
C GLU A 192 -9.91 4.96 15.16
N ILE A 193 -9.22 3.82 15.19
CA ILE A 193 -7.75 3.73 15.31
C ILE A 193 -7.16 3.20 14.01
N GLY A 194 -5.96 3.69 13.68
CA GLY A 194 -5.23 3.30 12.47
C GLY A 194 -5.43 4.29 11.34
N GLN A 195 -5.19 3.84 10.12
CA GLN A 195 -5.31 4.63 8.89
C GLN A 195 -5.51 3.70 7.69
N ILE A 196 -6.00 4.26 6.59
CA ILE A 196 -6.03 3.58 5.29
C ILE A 196 -5.01 4.26 4.38
N VAL A 197 -4.02 3.52 3.88
CA VAL A 197 -3.03 4.05 2.93
C VAL A 197 -3.28 3.48 1.54
N ILE A 198 -3.63 4.35 0.59
CA ILE A 198 -4.05 3.96 -0.76
C ILE A 198 -3.03 4.43 -1.79
N GLY A 199 -2.50 3.50 -2.57
CA GLY A 199 -1.64 3.81 -3.72
C GLY A 199 -2.50 4.17 -4.94
N ALA A 200 -2.50 5.42 -5.38
CA ALA A 200 -3.44 5.89 -6.39
C ALA A 200 -2.76 6.30 -7.70
N THR A 201 -3.14 5.65 -8.80
CA THR A 201 -2.78 6.09 -10.16
C THR A 201 -3.69 7.24 -10.64
N PRO A 202 -3.36 7.98 -11.72
CA PRO A 202 -4.05 9.22 -12.08
C PRO A 202 -5.59 9.16 -12.18
N LEU A 203 -6.14 8.11 -12.79
CA LEU A 203 -7.60 7.90 -12.87
C LEU A 203 -8.22 7.75 -11.47
N ALA A 204 -7.60 6.98 -10.59
CA ALA A 204 -8.16 6.70 -9.26
C ALA A 204 -8.37 8.01 -8.49
N LYS A 205 -7.44 8.96 -8.61
CA LYS A 205 -7.50 10.26 -7.92
C LYS A 205 -8.57 11.20 -8.46
N SER A 206 -8.80 11.19 -9.77
CA SER A 206 -9.71 12.12 -10.46
C SER A 206 -11.15 11.64 -10.48
N TYR A 207 -11.37 10.31 -10.48
CA TYR A 207 -12.70 9.74 -10.69
C TYR A 207 -13.20 8.87 -9.51
N VAL A 208 -12.37 7.95 -9.01
CA VAL A 208 -12.82 6.92 -8.05
C VAL A 208 -12.78 7.41 -6.61
N LEU A 209 -11.62 7.87 -6.15
CA LEU A 209 -11.35 8.25 -4.78
C LEU A 209 -12.22 9.40 -4.26
N PRO A 210 -12.50 10.47 -5.02
CA PRO A 210 -13.33 11.57 -4.51
C PRO A 210 -14.72 11.08 -4.07
N LYS A 211 -15.36 10.22 -4.88
CA LYS A 211 -16.68 9.64 -4.58
C LYS A 211 -16.61 8.65 -3.41
N ALA A 212 -15.64 7.73 -3.43
CA ALA A 212 -15.47 6.73 -2.38
C ALA A 212 -15.15 7.36 -1.02
N ILE A 213 -14.24 8.35 -0.96
CA ILE A 213 -13.89 9.06 0.27
C ILE A 213 -15.08 9.84 0.81
N ALA A 214 -15.82 10.56 -0.04
CA ALA A 214 -17.01 11.31 0.38
C ALA A 214 -18.11 10.37 0.94
N GLY A 215 -18.29 9.18 0.33
CA GLY A 215 -19.15 8.14 0.87
C GLY A 215 -18.66 7.59 2.20
N PHE A 216 -17.36 7.27 2.28
CA PHE A 216 -16.74 6.67 3.46
C PHE A 216 -16.80 7.58 4.69
N ARG A 217 -16.67 8.90 4.51
CA ARG A 217 -16.78 9.88 5.61
C ARG A 217 -18.14 9.90 6.29
N LYS A 218 -19.19 9.38 5.64
CA LYS A 218 -20.52 9.21 6.27
C LYS A 218 -20.53 8.04 7.26
N ILE A 219 -19.65 7.07 7.08
CA ILE A 219 -19.52 5.85 7.90
C ILE A 219 -18.42 6.04 8.96
N ARG A 220 -17.27 6.59 8.54
CA ARG A 220 -16.07 6.80 9.37
C ARG A 220 -15.59 8.25 9.26
N PRO A 221 -16.12 9.18 10.07
CA PRO A 221 -15.84 10.61 9.91
C PRO A 221 -14.37 10.98 10.17
N ASN A 222 -13.68 10.30 11.09
CA ASN A 222 -12.39 10.76 11.61
C ASN A 222 -11.19 9.89 11.20
N LEU A 223 -11.40 8.66 10.73
CA LEU A 223 -10.32 7.74 10.38
C LEU A 223 -9.39 8.35 9.32
N PRO A 224 -8.07 8.46 9.57
CA PRO A 224 -7.13 9.00 8.59
C PRO A 224 -7.09 8.18 7.29
N ILE A 225 -7.10 8.87 6.16
CA ILE A 225 -6.85 8.28 4.83
C ILE A 225 -5.66 8.99 4.23
N GLN A 226 -4.63 8.24 3.86
CA GLN A 226 -3.46 8.74 3.16
C GLN A 226 -3.50 8.25 1.71
N ILE A 227 -3.34 9.17 0.77
CA ILE A 227 -3.21 8.85 -0.66
C ILE A 227 -1.73 8.98 -1.03
N GLN A 228 -1.13 7.86 -1.42
CA GLN A 228 0.22 7.82 -1.97
C GLN A 228 0.15 7.81 -3.49
N GLU A 229 0.86 8.74 -4.12
CA GLU A 229 0.86 8.93 -5.56
C GLU A 229 2.25 8.68 -6.12
N GLY A 230 2.32 8.22 -7.36
CA GLY A 230 3.59 8.02 -8.04
C GLY A 230 3.48 7.08 -9.24
N PRO A 231 4.61 6.82 -9.90
CA PRO A 231 4.73 5.79 -10.92
C PRO A 231 4.28 4.43 -10.40
N TYR A 232 3.71 3.61 -11.30
CA TYR A 232 3.22 2.27 -10.95
C TYR A 232 4.29 1.37 -10.28
N PRO A 233 5.56 1.32 -10.75
CA PRO A 233 6.59 0.49 -10.11
C PRO A 233 6.85 0.88 -8.65
N ASP A 234 6.81 2.17 -8.34
CA ASP A 234 7.08 2.69 -7.00
C ASP A 234 5.93 2.34 -6.05
N LEU A 235 4.68 2.53 -6.51
CA LEU A 235 3.49 2.15 -5.75
C LEU A 235 3.42 0.63 -5.54
N LEU A 236 3.80 -0.18 -6.53
CA LEU A 236 3.88 -1.63 -6.39
C LEU A 236 4.95 -2.03 -5.37
N GLY A 237 6.10 -1.35 -5.38
CA GLY A 237 7.14 -1.53 -4.36
C GLY A 237 6.65 -1.17 -2.96
N ALA A 238 5.93 -0.06 -2.81
CA ALA A 238 5.33 0.39 -1.55
C ALA A 238 4.26 -0.60 -1.05
N LEU A 239 3.40 -1.10 -1.94
CA LEU A 239 2.42 -2.15 -1.64
C LEU A 239 3.13 -3.40 -1.12
N ARG A 240 4.21 -3.84 -1.77
CA ARG A 240 5.00 -4.99 -1.32
C ARG A 240 5.61 -4.76 0.05
N ARG A 241 6.23 -3.61 0.29
CA ARG A 241 6.82 -3.24 1.60
C ARG A 241 5.78 -3.03 2.70
N GLY A 242 4.50 -2.94 2.32
CA GLY A 242 3.41 -2.74 3.24
C GLY A 242 3.14 -1.28 3.64
N GLU A 243 3.81 -0.35 2.96
CA GLU A 243 3.60 1.10 3.10
C GLU A 243 2.25 1.54 2.51
N VAL A 244 1.73 0.77 1.56
CA VAL A 244 0.40 0.93 0.96
C VAL A 244 -0.43 -0.31 1.31
N ASP A 245 -1.69 -0.12 1.70
CA ASP A 245 -2.62 -1.23 1.98
C ASP A 245 -3.10 -1.88 0.67
N PHE A 246 -3.58 -1.04 -0.25
CA PHE A 246 -4.00 -1.45 -1.59
C PHE A 246 -3.78 -0.34 -2.61
N MET A 247 -3.61 -0.73 -3.87
CA MET A 247 -3.50 0.20 -5.00
C MET A 247 -4.81 0.28 -5.77
N LEU A 248 -5.14 1.48 -6.26
CA LEU A 248 -6.25 1.72 -7.18
C LEU A 248 -5.75 2.25 -8.52
N GLY A 249 -6.12 1.58 -9.61
CA GLY A 249 -5.68 2.00 -10.93
C GLY A 249 -5.86 1.01 -12.05
N ALA A 250 -5.27 1.36 -13.19
CA ALA A 250 -5.19 0.46 -14.34
C ALA A 250 -4.40 -0.79 -13.96
N LEU A 251 -5.03 -1.95 -14.12
CA LEU A 251 -4.42 -3.25 -13.85
C LEU A 251 -3.35 -3.59 -14.92
N ARG A 252 -2.61 -4.68 -14.70
CA ARG A 252 -1.62 -5.17 -15.65
C ARG A 252 -2.05 -6.56 -16.11
N VAL A 253 -1.94 -6.82 -17.41
CA VAL A 253 -2.24 -8.12 -17.99
C VAL A 253 -0.99 -8.54 -18.78
N PRO A 254 -0.29 -9.62 -18.36
CA PRO A 254 -0.52 -10.38 -17.13
C PRO A 254 -0.21 -9.57 -15.85
N ALA A 255 -0.66 -10.08 -14.69
CA ALA A 255 -0.24 -9.56 -13.40
C ALA A 255 1.30 -9.58 -13.30
N PRO A 256 1.93 -8.57 -12.69
CA PRO A 256 3.38 -8.38 -12.80
C PRO A 256 4.17 -9.56 -12.21
N ILE A 257 3.76 -10.10 -11.06
CA ILE A 257 4.34 -11.27 -10.38
C ILE A 257 3.24 -11.92 -9.53
N GLY A 258 3.40 -13.19 -9.13
CA GLY A 258 2.49 -13.93 -8.26
C GLY A 258 2.49 -13.54 -6.78
N ASP A 259 2.95 -12.36 -6.37
CA ASP A 259 2.90 -11.89 -4.96
C ASP A 259 1.80 -10.86 -4.70
N VAL A 260 1.03 -10.52 -5.73
CA VAL A 260 -0.10 -9.60 -5.68
C VAL A 260 -1.35 -10.22 -6.31
N GLU A 261 -2.50 -9.72 -5.89
CA GLU A 261 -3.81 -10.08 -6.44
C GLU A 261 -4.45 -8.84 -7.06
N GLN A 262 -5.18 -9.03 -8.15
CA GLN A 262 -5.84 -7.94 -8.88
C GLN A 262 -7.33 -8.24 -9.05
N LYS A 263 -8.18 -7.36 -8.55
CA LYS A 263 -9.64 -7.44 -8.70
C LYS A 263 -10.13 -6.35 -9.63
N VAL A 264 -10.73 -6.73 -10.75
CA VAL A 264 -11.37 -5.78 -11.68
C VAL A 264 -12.58 -5.14 -11.02
N LEU A 265 -12.68 -3.81 -11.14
CA LEU A 265 -13.83 -3.03 -10.71
C LEU A 265 -14.69 -2.66 -11.92
N PHE A 266 -14.07 -2.05 -12.94
CA PHE A 266 -14.73 -1.63 -14.18
C PHE A 266 -13.70 -1.46 -15.31
N HIS A 267 -14.17 -1.13 -16.52
CA HIS A 267 -13.31 -0.81 -17.65
C HIS A 267 -13.38 0.66 -18.02
N ASP A 268 -12.24 1.22 -18.42
CA ASP A 268 -12.12 2.58 -18.93
C ASP A 268 -11.54 2.54 -20.35
N THR A 269 -11.78 3.60 -21.13
CA THR A 269 -11.24 3.75 -22.47
C THR A 269 -10.35 4.99 -22.55
N VAL A 270 -9.64 5.13 -23.66
CA VAL A 270 -8.89 6.32 -24.01
C VAL A 270 -9.81 7.34 -24.69
N VAL A 271 -9.48 8.62 -24.54
CA VAL A 271 -10.08 9.74 -25.25
C VAL A 271 -8.96 10.70 -25.69
N MET A 272 -9.11 11.27 -26.89
CA MET A 272 -8.31 12.40 -27.33
C MET A 272 -9.02 13.69 -26.97
N VAL A 273 -8.27 14.66 -26.46
CA VAL A 273 -8.81 15.94 -25.98
C VAL A 273 -8.04 17.11 -26.57
N SER A 274 -8.67 18.26 -26.58
CA SER A 274 -8.10 19.54 -27.01
C SER A 274 -8.59 20.67 -26.12
N GLY A 275 -8.01 21.86 -26.27
CA GLY A 275 -8.55 23.09 -25.71
C GLY A 275 -9.83 23.52 -26.44
N GLN A 276 -10.62 24.39 -25.80
CA GLN A 276 -11.91 24.82 -26.37
C GLN A 276 -11.78 25.58 -27.69
N ALA A 277 -10.68 26.32 -27.86
CA ALA A 277 -10.39 27.12 -29.05
C ALA A 277 -9.52 26.40 -30.09
N HIS A 278 -9.23 25.10 -29.89
CA HIS A 278 -8.32 24.35 -30.76
C HIS A 278 -8.87 24.26 -32.21
N PRO A 279 -8.02 24.33 -33.25
CA PRO A 279 -8.47 24.26 -34.65
C PRO A 279 -9.32 23.03 -35.00
N LEU A 280 -9.08 21.90 -34.32
CA LEU A 280 -9.84 20.66 -34.49
C LEU A 280 -11.11 20.55 -33.62
N ALA A 281 -11.36 21.52 -32.72
CA ALA A 281 -12.43 21.44 -31.72
C ALA A 281 -13.86 21.44 -32.31
N GLY A 282 -14.04 21.81 -33.58
CA GLY A 282 -15.35 21.87 -34.24
C GLY A 282 -15.52 20.87 -35.40
N ARG A 283 -14.57 19.96 -35.59
CA ARG A 283 -14.64 18.94 -36.64
C ARG A 283 -15.59 17.81 -36.23
N GLU A 284 -16.25 17.18 -37.20
CA GLU A 284 -17.12 16.00 -36.97
C GLU A 284 -16.35 14.68 -37.14
N GLU A 285 -15.36 14.67 -38.03
CA GLU A 285 -14.47 13.53 -38.28
C GLU A 285 -13.03 14.02 -38.39
N LEU A 286 -12.09 13.17 -37.95
CA LEU A 286 -10.66 13.46 -37.91
C LEU A 286 -9.86 12.30 -38.50
N THR A 287 -8.86 12.63 -39.32
CA THR A 287 -7.90 11.63 -39.81
C THR A 287 -6.66 11.56 -38.93
N VAL A 288 -5.91 10.46 -39.04
CA VAL A 288 -4.63 10.28 -38.32
C VAL A 288 -3.61 11.34 -38.77
N GLU A 289 -3.62 11.71 -40.04
CA GLU A 289 -2.73 12.72 -40.62
C GLU A 289 -3.00 14.11 -40.04
N GLU A 290 -4.28 14.47 -39.84
CA GLU A 290 -4.66 15.72 -39.20
C GLU A 290 -4.19 15.76 -37.74
N LEU A 291 -4.36 14.65 -37.00
CA LEU A 291 -3.89 14.52 -35.63
C LEU A 291 -2.35 14.58 -35.52
N ALA A 292 -1.64 14.01 -36.50
CA ALA A 292 -0.18 13.98 -36.53
C ALA A 292 0.46 15.36 -36.78
N ALA A 293 -0.30 16.30 -37.34
CA ALA A 293 0.16 17.64 -37.65
C ALA A 293 0.28 18.57 -36.42
N PHE A 294 -0.36 18.23 -35.30
CA PHE A 294 -0.37 19.05 -34.09
C PHE A 294 0.63 18.56 -33.02
N PRO A 295 1.06 19.43 -32.10
CA PRO A 295 1.83 19.02 -30.93
C PRO A 295 0.97 18.27 -29.91
N TRP A 296 1.58 17.41 -29.09
CA TRP A 296 0.87 16.51 -28.18
C TRP A 296 1.38 16.54 -26.74
N VAL A 297 0.47 16.40 -25.79
CA VAL A 297 0.74 16.08 -24.40
C VAL A 297 0.27 14.64 -24.13
N VAL A 298 1.17 13.76 -23.69
CA VAL A 298 0.90 12.32 -23.53
C VAL A 298 1.53 11.76 -22.26
N ASN A 299 1.07 10.60 -21.82
CA ASN A 299 1.72 9.88 -20.72
C ASN A 299 3.14 9.41 -21.07
N GLN A 300 3.95 9.25 -20.02
CA GLN A 300 5.31 8.74 -20.12
C GLN A 300 5.40 7.42 -20.89
N SER A 301 6.51 7.26 -21.59
CA SER A 301 6.92 6.02 -22.25
C SER A 301 6.80 4.79 -21.33
N GLY A 302 6.30 3.67 -21.87
CA GLY A 302 6.11 2.42 -21.13
C GLY A 302 4.77 2.27 -20.37
N THR A 303 3.97 3.33 -20.27
CA THR A 303 2.62 3.23 -19.69
C THR A 303 1.61 2.60 -20.65
N PRO A 304 0.53 1.95 -20.16
CA PRO A 304 -0.54 1.45 -21.03
C PRO A 304 -1.17 2.55 -21.91
N MET A 305 -1.38 3.75 -21.35
CA MET A 305 -1.95 4.88 -22.08
C MET A 305 -1.07 5.30 -23.26
N ARG A 306 0.25 5.37 -23.03
CA ARG A 306 1.21 5.70 -24.10
C ARG A 306 1.20 4.68 -25.23
N ARG A 307 1.09 3.38 -24.92
CA ARG A 307 0.98 2.35 -25.96
C ARG A 307 -0.26 2.51 -26.84
N TYR A 308 -1.41 2.88 -26.26
CA TYR A 308 -2.61 3.17 -27.05
C TYR A 308 -2.41 4.39 -27.93
N PHE A 309 -1.82 5.47 -27.41
CA PHE A 309 -1.48 6.64 -28.21
C PHE A 309 -0.56 6.28 -29.39
N ASP A 310 0.54 5.59 -29.15
CA ASP A 310 1.50 5.20 -30.20
C ASP A 310 0.83 4.29 -31.26
N SER A 311 -0.11 3.43 -30.84
CA SER A 311 -0.81 2.52 -31.75
C SER A 311 -1.66 3.24 -32.80
N VAL A 312 -2.17 4.44 -32.50
CA VAL A 312 -2.97 5.24 -33.43
C VAL A 312 -2.15 5.68 -34.65
N PHE A 313 -0.87 5.95 -34.46
CA PHE A 313 0.02 6.42 -35.55
C PHE A 313 0.81 5.28 -36.20
N THR A 314 0.61 4.04 -35.77
CA THR A 314 1.31 2.88 -36.33
C THR A 314 0.85 2.64 -37.77
N GLY A 315 1.80 2.67 -38.71
CA GLY A 315 1.52 2.47 -40.13
C GLY A 315 1.01 3.71 -40.88
N SER A 316 0.87 4.86 -40.21
CA SER A 316 0.51 6.11 -40.88
C SER A 316 1.69 6.64 -41.73
N PRO A 317 1.47 7.10 -42.98
CA PRO A 317 2.50 7.66 -43.83
C PRO A 317 3.20 8.90 -43.25
N SER A 318 2.48 9.68 -42.43
CA SER A 318 3.03 10.88 -41.77
C SER A 318 3.91 10.56 -40.55
N GLY A 319 3.90 9.32 -40.07
CA GLY A 319 4.54 8.93 -38.82
C GLY A 319 3.88 9.55 -37.59
N PRO A 320 4.44 9.32 -36.39
CA PRO A 320 3.93 9.90 -35.15
C PRO A 320 4.19 11.42 -35.08
N PRO A 321 3.44 12.16 -34.25
CA PRO A 321 3.67 13.58 -34.02
C PRO A 321 5.11 13.85 -33.55
N LYS A 322 5.72 14.92 -34.05
CA LYS A 322 7.13 15.26 -33.74
C LYS A 322 7.29 16.03 -32.41
N SER A 323 6.29 16.82 -32.02
CA SER A 323 6.34 17.64 -30.81
C SER A 323 5.51 16.98 -29.72
N ILE A 324 6.20 16.40 -28.73
CA ILE A 324 5.59 15.63 -27.65
C ILE A 324 6.09 16.15 -26.30
N VAL A 325 5.15 16.47 -25.42
CA VAL A 325 5.37 16.70 -23.98
C VAL A 325 4.92 15.45 -23.23
N GLU A 326 5.83 14.81 -22.49
CA GLU A 326 5.51 13.62 -21.70
C GLU A 326 5.19 13.98 -20.24
N THR A 327 3.95 13.75 -19.80
CA THR A 327 3.52 13.98 -18.42
C THR A 327 2.32 13.12 -18.03
N GLY A 328 2.25 12.71 -16.75
CA GLY A 328 1.06 12.10 -16.16
C GLY A 328 0.12 13.10 -15.48
N SER A 329 0.45 14.39 -15.51
CA SER A 329 -0.31 15.44 -14.83
C SER A 329 -1.46 15.94 -15.71
N LEU A 330 -2.70 15.64 -15.31
CA LEU A 330 -3.89 16.15 -15.99
C LEU A 330 -3.98 17.68 -15.93
N ILE A 331 -3.55 18.29 -14.82
CA ILE A 331 -3.57 19.74 -14.66
C ILE A 331 -2.61 20.38 -15.67
N LEU A 332 -1.38 19.89 -15.78
CA LEU A 332 -0.42 20.42 -16.75
C LEU A 332 -0.92 20.24 -18.19
N MET A 333 -1.50 19.08 -18.51
CA MET A 333 -2.13 18.84 -19.80
C MET A 333 -3.20 19.90 -20.05
N ARG A 334 -4.18 20.04 -19.16
CA ARG A 334 -5.27 21.03 -19.31
C ARG A 334 -4.76 22.45 -19.55
N GLU A 335 -3.82 22.94 -18.74
CA GLU A 335 -3.29 24.30 -18.91
C GLU A 335 -2.59 24.48 -20.27
N LEU A 336 -1.85 23.47 -20.74
CA LEU A 336 -1.23 23.51 -22.08
C LEU A 336 -2.27 23.48 -23.19
N LEU A 337 -3.31 22.65 -23.07
CA LEU A 337 -4.39 22.58 -24.06
C LEU A 337 -5.16 23.90 -24.15
N ASP A 338 -5.31 24.63 -23.04
CA ASP A 338 -5.99 25.93 -23.02
C ASP A 338 -5.15 27.04 -23.66
N SER A 339 -3.83 27.02 -23.46
CA SER A 339 -2.93 28.08 -23.92
C SER A 339 -2.23 27.81 -25.26
N SER A 340 -2.54 26.71 -25.96
CA SER A 340 -1.83 26.33 -27.19
C SER A 340 -2.59 25.32 -28.05
N ASP A 341 -2.07 25.05 -29.25
CA ASP A 341 -2.61 24.04 -30.17
C ASP A 341 -2.16 22.61 -29.83
N HIS A 342 -1.86 22.32 -28.57
CA HIS A 342 -1.58 20.94 -28.16
C HIS A 342 -2.86 20.10 -28.17
N LEU A 343 -2.70 18.83 -28.49
CA LEU A 343 -3.67 17.77 -28.27
C LEU A 343 -3.27 16.93 -27.06
N GLY A 344 -4.24 16.31 -26.42
CA GLY A 344 -4.04 15.45 -25.25
C GLY A 344 -4.58 14.05 -25.49
N CYS A 345 -3.93 13.04 -24.91
CA CYS A 345 -4.42 11.67 -24.89
C CYS A 345 -4.50 11.17 -23.44
N THR A 346 -5.70 10.82 -22.98
CA THR A 346 -5.91 10.44 -21.58
C THR A 346 -7.10 9.49 -21.41
N SER A 347 -7.41 9.15 -20.16
CA SER A 347 -8.59 8.37 -19.79
C SER A 347 -9.88 9.17 -20.03
N ARG A 348 -10.89 8.51 -20.61
CA ARG A 348 -12.23 9.10 -20.79
C ARG A 348 -12.84 9.54 -19.47
N LEU A 349 -12.85 8.67 -18.47
CA LEU A 349 -13.37 8.98 -17.14
C LEU A 349 -12.55 10.05 -16.40
N GLN A 350 -11.25 10.14 -16.65
CA GLN A 350 -10.41 11.19 -16.09
C GLN A 350 -10.72 12.57 -16.71
N ALA A 351 -11.00 12.61 -18.01
CA ALA A 351 -11.32 13.83 -18.74
C ALA A 351 -12.76 14.31 -18.48
N GLU A 352 -13.69 13.40 -18.11
CA GLU A 352 -15.13 13.67 -17.95
C GLU A 352 -15.42 14.94 -17.15
N ALA A 353 -14.78 15.10 -15.99
CA ALA A 353 -15.04 16.23 -15.09
C ALA A 353 -14.50 17.57 -15.63
N GLU A 354 -13.44 17.54 -16.44
CA GLU A 354 -12.87 18.74 -17.07
C GLU A 354 -13.69 19.11 -18.32
N ILE A 355 -14.13 18.11 -19.11
CA ILE A 355 -15.02 18.30 -20.27
C ILE A 355 -16.36 18.87 -19.82
N ALA A 356 -16.97 18.30 -18.78
CA ALA A 356 -18.24 18.78 -18.25
C ALA A 356 -18.17 20.23 -17.73
N ARG A 357 -16.98 20.71 -17.36
CA ARG A 357 -16.74 22.10 -16.94
C ARG A 357 -16.33 23.02 -18.09
N GLY A 358 -16.24 22.49 -19.31
CA GLY A 358 -15.80 23.25 -20.49
C GLY A 358 -14.33 23.66 -20.45
N LEU A 359 -13.49 22.93 -19.69
CA LEU A 359 -12.05 23.18 -19.61
C LEU A 359 -11.25 22.40 -20.65
N MET A 360 -11.87 21.36 -21.23
CA MET A 360 -11.33 20.58 -22.34
C MET A 360 -12.49 20.16 -23.25
N ARG A 361 -12.18 19.80 -24.50
CA ARG A 361 -13.11 19.17 -25.43
C ARG A 361 -12.60 17.81 -25.86
N ALA A 362 -13.47 16.80 -25.82
CA ALA A 362 -13.20 15.52 -26.46
C ALA A 362 -13.25 15.67 -27.99
N LEU A 363 -12.26 15.09 -28.68
CA LEU A 363 -12.23 15.04 -30.13
C LEU A 363 -13.02 13.82 -30.63
N PRO A 364 -13.72 13.92 -31.79
CA PRO A 364 -14.47 12.81 -32.36
C PRO A 364 -13.53 11.82 -33.07
N PHE A 365 -12.77 11.07 -32.27
CA PHE A 365 -11.89 10.02 -32.74
C PHE A 365 -12.18 8.72 -31.97
N ASP A 366 -12.59 7.67 -32.69
CA ASP A 366 -13.06 6.43 -32.05
C ASP A 366 -11.90 5.61 -31.46
N LEU A 367 -11.87 5.58 -30.13
CA LEU A 367 -10.95 4.78 -29.33
C LEU A 367 -11.71 3.80 -28.42
N SER A 368 -12.95 3.43 -28.76
CA SER A 368 -13.78 2.50 -27.97
C SER A 368 -13.13 1.13 -27.76
N HIS A 369 -12.29 0.70 -28.71
CA HIS A 369 -11.51 -0.55 -28.64
C HIS A 369 -10.37 -0.53 -27.60
N THR A 370 -10.01 0.63 -27.04
CA THR A 370 -8.89 0.79 -26.08
C THR A 370 -9.24 0.44 -24.63
N SER A 371 -10.16 -0.51 -24.46
CA SER A 371 -10.66 -0.93 -23.15
C SER A 371 -9.53 -1.42 -22.24
N ARG A 372 -9.45 -0.85 -21.04
CA ARG A 372 -8.49 -1.25 -20.01
C ARG A 372 -9.17 -1.53 -18.67
N PRO A 373 -8.82 -2.65 -18.00
CA PRO A 373 -9.39 -2.97 -16.70
C PRO A 373 -8.82 -2.03 -15.63
N ILE A 374 -9.72 -1.43 -14.86
CA ILE A 374 -9.42 -0.64 -13.67
C ILE A 374 -9.82 -1.46 -12.46
N GLY A 375 -8.98 -1.46 -11.42
CA GLY A 375 -9.27 -2.27 -10.26
C GLY A 375 -8.42 -1.97 -9.04
N VAL A 376 -8.57 -2.88 -8.08
CA VAL A 376 -7.79 -2.93 -6.84
C VAL A 376 -6.65 -3.91 -7.02
N THR A 377 -5.44 -3.53 -6.59
CA THR A 377 -4.31 -4.46 -6.45
C THR A 377 -3.89 -4.54 -4.99
N THR A 378 -3.83 -5.75 -4.42
CA THR A 378 -3.48 -6.02 -3.02
C THR A 378 -2.28 -6.97 -2.97
N ARG A 379 -1.60 -7.05 -1.82
CA ARG A 379 -0.69 -8.17 -1.56
C ARG A 379 -1.50 -9.48 -1.53
N ARG A 380 -0.89 -10.58 -1.99
CA ARG A 380 -1.46 -11.91 -1.75
C ARG A 380 -1.63 -12.13 -0.24
N ASP A 381 -2.73 -12.78 0.14
CA ASP A 381 -3.10 -13.08 1.52
C ASP A 381 -3.29 -11.85 2.42
N TRP A 382 -3.46 -10.64 1.87
CA TRP A 382 -3.75 -9.43 2.65
C TRP A 382 -5.11 -9.56 3.35
N LEU A 383 -5.14 -9.30 4.66
CA LEU A 383 -6.35 -9.29 5.47
C LEU A 383 -6.75 -7.84 5.79
N PRO A 384 -7.76 -7.27 5.11
CA PRO A 384 -8.21 -5.92 5.41
C PRO A 384 -8.76 -5.83 6.84
N THR A 385 -8.58 -4.67 7.47
CA THR A 385 -9.34 -4.33 8.69
C THR A 385 -10.81 -4.04 8.34
N ALA A 386 -11.68 -3.98 9.35
CA ALA A 386 -13.09 -3.65 9.13
C ALA A 386 -13.29 -2.32 8.37
N ALA A 387 -12.50 -1.29 8.71
CA ALA A 387 -12.55 -0.01 8.04
C ALA A 387 -12.03 -0.06 6.59
N GLN A 388 -10.95 -0.80 6.35
CA GLN A 388 -10.43 -1.00 4.99
C GLN A 388 -11.45 -1.75 4.12
N GLN A 389 -12.07 -2.79 4.67
CA GLN A 389 -13.12 -3.54 3.99
C GLN A 389 -14.34 -2.66 3.65
N ALA A 390 -14.82 -1.87 4.61
CA ALA A 390 -15.92 -0.92 4.37
C ALA A 390 -15.57 0.13 3.30
N PHE A 391 -14.31 0.57 3.21
CA PHE A 391 -13.86 1.45 2.13
C PHE A 391 -13.89 0.74 0.77
N LEU A 392 -13.42 -0.51 0.70
CA LEU A 392 -13.42 -1.30 -0.54
C LEU A 392 -14.82 -1.58 -1.07
N GLU A 393 -15.80 -1.73 -0.18
CA GLU A 393 -17.22 -1.93 -0.51
C GLU A 393 -17.88 -0.69 -1.14
N LEU A 394 -17.32 0.51 -0.92
CA LEU A 394 -17.77 1.74 -1.55
C LEU A 394 -17.14 1.99 -2.93
N LEU A 395 -16.24 1.11 -3.37
CA LEU A 395 -15.62 1.24 -4.69
C LEU A 395 -16.62 0.81 -5.78
N PRO A 396 -16.73 1.57 -6.88
CA PRO A 396 -17.72 1.31 -7.90
C PRO A 396 -17.47 -0.05 -8.55
N THR A 397 -18.50 -0.88 -8.63
CA THR A 397 -18.49 -2.10 -9.45
C THR A 397 -19.11 -1.83 -10.82
N TRP A 398 -18.77 -2.66 -11.81
CA TRP A 398 -19.27 -2.57 -13.19
C TRP A 398 -20.78 -2.35 -13.31
N SER A 399 -21.57 -2.89 -12.38
CA SER A 399 -23.03 -2.77 -12.32
C SER A 399 -23.57 -1.36 -12.06
N GLU A 400 -22.75 -0.41 -11.60
CA GLU A 400 -23.19 0.93 -11.19
C GLU A 400 -23.04 2.01 -12.28
N ARG A 401 -22.62 1.64 -13.50
CA ARG A 401 -22.66 2.61 -14.61
C ARG A 401 -24.11 2.87 -15.01
N PRO A 402 -24.57 4.15 -15.05
CA PRO A 402 -25.67 4.51 -15.92
C PRO A 402 -25.28 4.07 -17.34
N ALA A 403 -26.15 3.31 -17.98
CA ALA A 403 -26.00 2.97 -19.39
C ALA A 403 -25.74 4.26 -20.17
N ASP A 404 -24.64 4.26 -20.91
CA ASP A 404 -24.37 5.06 -22.11
C ASP A 404 -25.07 6.44 -22.14
N ARG A 405 -24.51 7.42 -21.45
CA ARG A 405 -24.71 8.82 -21.87
C ARG A 405 -23.63 9.10 -22.89
N SER A 406 -23.98 8.85 -24.14
CA SER A 406 -23.30 9.36 -25.33
C SER A 406 -22.89 10.81 -25.10
N LEU A 407 -21.58 11.01 -24.92
CA LEU A 407 -20.88 12.28 -24.91
C LEU A 407 -19.77 12.22 -25.96
#